data_AF-A0A2E4X574-F1
#
_entry.id   AF-A0A2E4X574-F1
#
_cell.length_a   1.000
_cell.length_b   1.000
_cell.length_c   1.000
_cell.angle_alpha   90.00
_cell.angle_beta   90.00
_cell.angle_gamma   90.00
#
_symmetry.space_group_name_H-M   'P 1'
#
loop_
_entity.id
_entity.type
_entity.pdbx_description
1 polymer ?
#
loop_
_entity_poly.entity_id
_entity_poly.type
_entity_poly.pdbx_seq_one_letter_code
_entity_poly.pdbx_strand_id
1 'polypeptide(L)'
;MLDTKKSEKNFINNLSIESFRNHQYLEIITKTPSIVIYGKNGVGKTSILEAISIFSNTKGLRNSKLLEMIKVDQEMFCISMNIQDGNDIYSELKSTYSKYNKTRKIYINGKEKKK
;
A
#
# COMPACT_ATOMS: atom_id res chain seq x y z
N MET A 1 -19.46 -13.50 -33.23
CA MET A 1 -19.15 -12.16 -32.71
C MET A 1 -18.45 -12.39 -31.38
N LEU A 2 -17.18 -11.99 -31.28
CA LEU A 2 -16.25 -12.47 -30.25
C LEU A 2 -16.78 -12.27 -28.83
N ASP A 3 -16.87 -13.36 -28.06
CA ASP A 3 -16.94 -13.33 -26.61
C ASP A 3 -15.71 -12.59 -26.09
N THR A 4 -15.86 -11.29 -25.80
CA THR A 4 -14.90 -10.59 -24.95
C THR A 4 -15.01 -11.21 -23.58
N LYS A 5 -14.17 -12.23 -23.29
CA LYS A 5 -13.85 -12.64 -21.93
C LYS A 5 -13.52 -11.37 -21.15
N LYS A 6 -14.47 -10.91 -20.34
CA LYS A 6 -14.29 -9.84 -19.38
C LYS A 6 -13.25 -10.38 -18.41
N SER A 7 -11.98 -10.14 -18.69
CA SER A 7 -10.89 -10.61 -17.83
C SER A 7 -11.16 -10.05 -16.45
N GLU A 8 -11.33 -10.91 -15.45
CA GLU A 8 -11.37 -10.51 -14.04
C GLU A 8 -10.08 -9.74 -13.77
N LYS A 9 -10.19 -8.42 -13.67
CA LYS A 9 -9.04 -7.54 -13.48
C LYS A 9 -9.00 -7.12 -12.04
N ASN A 10 -7.91 -7.49 -11.38
CA ASN A 10 -7.65 -7.08 -10.02
C ASN A 10 -6.89 -5.75 -10.07
N PHE A 11 -7.37 -4.75 -9.34
CA PHE A 11 -6.70 -3.46 -9.26
C PHE A 11 -6.85 -2.83 -7.88
N ILE A 12 -5.95 -1.91 -7.56
CA ILE A 12 -5.98 -1.12 -6.33
C ILE A 12 -6.83 0.11 -6.61
N ASN A 13 -8.02 0.26 -6.02
CA ASN A 13 -8.93 1.39 -6.24
C ASN A 13 -8.51 2.63 -5.45
N ASN A 14 -7.87 2.42 -4.30
CA ASN A 14 -7.35 3.48 -3.44
C ASN A 14 -6.06 3.00 -2.77
N LEU A 15 -5.08 3.89 -2.66
CA LEU A 15 -3.91 3.74 -1.80
C LEU A 15 -3.79 4.99 -0.92
N SER A 16 -3.78 4.80 0.39
CA SER A 16 -3.51 5.83 1.38
C SER A 16 -2.21 5.50 2.13
N ILE A 17 -1.37 6.52 2.29
CA ILE A 17 -0.06 6.43 2.93
C ILE A 17 0.03 7.55 3.96
N GLU A 18 0.41 7.20 5.19
CA GLU A 18 0.63 8.15 6.28
C GLU A 18 1.97 7.85 6.97
N SER A 19 2.77 8.91 7.16
CA SER A 19 4.05 8.89 7.87
C SER A 19 5.03 7.81 7.38
N PHE A 20 5.08 7.57 6.07
CA PHE A 20 5.89 6.53 5.44
C PHE A 20 6.97 7.13 4.53
N ARG A 21 8.24 6.76 4.78
CA ARG A 21 9.41 7.26 4.06
C ARG A 21 9.39 8.79 4.00
N ASN A 22 9.34 9.38 2.81
CA ASN A 22 9.32 10.83 2.63
C ASN A 22 7.89 11.42 2.63
N HIS A 23 6.84 10.60 2.60
CA HIS A 23 5.43 11.05 2.54
C HIS A 23 4.85 11.23 3.94
N GLN A 24 4.37 12.45 4.25
CA GLN A 24 3.56 12.68 5.46
C GLN A 24 2.17 12.09 5.27
N TYR A 25 1.54 12.44 4.16
CA TYR A 25 0.24 11.95 3.73
C TYR A 25 0.22 11.90 2.20
N LEU A 26 -0.32 10.83 1.65
CA LEU A 26 -0.59 10.68 0.22
C LEU A 26 -1.82 9.80 0.02
N GLU A 27 -2.75 10.27 -0.80
CA GLU A 27 -3.90 9.48 -1.26
C GLU A 27 -3.89 9.40 -2.78
N ILE A 28 -4.05 8.18 -3.30
CA ILE A 28 -4.15 7.90 -4.73
C ILE A 28 -5.44 7.14 -4.96
N ILE A 29 -6.36 7.75 -5.71
CA ILE A 29 -7.59 7.10 -6.19
C ILE A 29 -7.34 6.65 -7.63
N THR A 30 -7.59 5.38 -7.91
CA THR A 30 -7.40 4.81 -9.24
C THR A 30 -8.76 4.51 -9.86
N LYS A 31 -8.90 4.86 -11.13
CA LYS A 31 -10.10 4.58 -11.94
C LYS A 31 -9.77 3.74 -13.16
N THR A 32 -8.48 3.44 -13.36
CA THR A 32 -7.94 2.76 -14.53
C THR A 32 -6.92 1.72 -14.10
N PRO A 33 -6.78 0.61 -14.86
CA PRO A 33 -5.86 -0.48 -14.51
C PRO A 33 -4.38 -0.10 -14.64
N SER A 34 -4.07 1.03 -15.28
CA SER A 34 -2.68 1.49 -15.48
C SER A 34 -2.52 2.92 -14.97
N ILE A 35 -1.41 3.16 -14.28
CA ILE A 35 -1.07 4.42 -13.63
C ILE A 35 0.40 4.72 -13.90
N VAL A 36 0.68 5.97 -14.27
CA VAL A 36 2.05 6.46 -14.46
C VAL A 36 2.42 7.36 -13.29
N ILE A 37 3.48 7.00 -12.56
CA ILE A 37 4.04 7.81 -11.48
C ILE A 37 5.30 8.50 -12.02
N TYR A 38 5.26 9.82 -12.19
CA TYR A 38 6.36 10.62 -12.75
C TYR A 38 6.74 11.79 -11.82
N GLY A 39 7.92 12.36 -12.05
CA GLY A 39 8.47 13.45 -11.23
C GLY A 39 9.98 13.35 -11.04
N LYS A 40 10.58 14.33 -10.37
CA LYS A 40 12.04 14.38 -10.11
C LYS A 40 12.54 13.21 -9.25
N ASN A 41 13.84 12.97 -9.23
CA ASN A 41 14.43 11.99 -8.31
C ASN A 41 14.28 12.45 -6.86
N GLY A 42 14.15 11.49 -5.93
CA GLY A 42 13.98 11.78 -4.50
C GLY A 42 12.56 12.17 -4.06
N VAL A 43 11.62 12.45 -4.98
CA VAL A 43 10.24 12.89 -4.61
C VAL A 43 9.37 11.77 -4.01
N GLY A 44 9.85 10.53 -3.94
CA GLY A 44 9.12 9.43 -3.32
C GLY A 44 8.34 8.51 -4.26
N LYS A 45 8.63 8.52 -5.57
CA LYS A 45 8.00 7.61 -6.55
C LYS A 45 8.16 6.13 -6.15
N THR A 46 9.39 5.72 -5.85
CA THR A 46 9.67 4.35 -5.37
C THR A 46 9.06 4.07 -4.00
N SER A 47 8.87 5.09 -3.16
CA SER A 47 8.22 4.93 -1.85
C SER A 47 6.74 4.55 -1.99
N ILE A 48 6.06 5.00 -3.05
CA ILE A 48 4.69 4.56 -3.37
C ILE A 48 4.67 3.06 -3.69
N LEU A 49 5.58 2.61 -4.57
CA LEU A 49 5.70 1.19 -4.89
C LEU A 49 6.11 0.35 -3.68
N GLU A 50 6.96 0.91 -2.81
CA GLU A 50 7.37 0.24 -1.58
C GLU A 50 6.20 0.10 -0.60
N ALA A 51 5.34 1.11 -0.47
CA ALA A 51 4.14 1.03 0.34
C ALA A 51 3.19 -0.09 -0.12
N ILE A 52 3.00 -0.25 -1.42
CA ILE A 52 2.24 -1.37 -1.99
C ILE A 52 2.93 -2.71 -1.69
N SER A 53 4.26 -2.78 -1.86
CA SER A 53 5.02 -4.02 -1.70
C SER A 53 4.96 -4.63 -0.29
N ILE A 54 4.64 -3.82 0.73
CA ILE A 54 4.51 -4.27 2.13
C ILE A 54 3.40 -5.32 2.30
N PHE A 55 2.39 -5.31 1.45
CA PHE A 55 1.31 -6.32 1.47
C PHE A 55 1.70 -7.64 0.79
N SER A 56 2.73 -7.63 -0.06
CA SER A 56 3.24 -8.84 -0.74
C SER A 56 4.47 -9.43 -0.04
N ASN A 57 5.34 -8.58 0.51
CA ASN A 57 6.56 -8.97 1.21
C ASN A 57 6.70 -8.18 2.52
N THR A 58 6.92 -8.89 3.63
CA THR A 58 7.06 -8.29 4.95
C THR A 58 8.21 -7.30 5.10
N LYS A 59 9.24 -7.36 4.24
CA LYS A 59 10.40 -6.44 4.27
C LYS A 59 10.33 -5.32 3.24
N GLY A 60 9.24 -5.25 2.46
CA GLY A 60 9.09 -4.31 1.35
C GLY A 60 10.12 -4.53 0.22
N LEU A 61 10.05 -3.70 -0.81
CA LEU A 61 10.85 -3.83 -2.03
C LEU A 61 12.36 -3.64 -1.81
N ARG A 62 12.77 -2.78 -0.86
CA ARG A 62 14.18 -2.47 -0.57
C ARG A 62 14.81 -3.37 0.50
N ASN A 63 14.07 -4.35 1.01
CA ASN A 63 14.49 -5.18 2.16
C ASN A 63 14.92 -4.37 3.40
N SER A 64 14.45 -3.13 3.55
CA SER A 64 14.75 -2.28 4.70
C SER A 64 14.06 -2.78 5.97
N LYS A 65 14.57 -2.37 7.14
CA LYS A 65 13.86 -2.61 8.41
C LYS A 65 12.60 -1.74 8.44
N LEU A 66 11.50 -2.25 9.01
CA LEU A 66 10.24 -1.49 9.13
C LEU A 66 10.43 -0.16 9.90
N LEU A 67 11.35 -0.13 10.86
CA LEU A 67 11.72 1.09 11.58
C LEU A 67 12.25 2.19 10.65
N GLU A 68 13.03 1.83 9.64
CA GLU A 68 13.59 2.77 8.64
C GLU A 68 12.54 3.24 7.62
N MET A 69 11.35 2.64 7.65
CA MET A 69 10.25 3.02 6.78
C MET A 69 9.34 4.09 7.41
N ILE A 70 9.44 4.32 8.72
CA ILE A 70 8.74 5.42 9.38
C ILE A 70 9.38 6.73 8.91
N LYS A 71 8.56 7.72 8.57
CA LYS A 71 9.02 9.07 8.26
C LYS A 71 9.76 9.67 9.45
N VAL A 72 10.77 10.49 9.17
CA VAL A 72 11.52 11.22 10.21
C VAL A 72 10.56 12.00 11.11
N ASP A 73 10.84 12.01 12.40
CA ASP A 73 10.02 12.63 13.47
C ASP A 73 8.61 12.05 13.63
N GLN A 74 8.34 10.87 13.06
CA GLN A 74 7.10 10.14 13.28
C GLN A 74 7.32 8.89 14.14
N GLU A 75 6.24 8.36 14.70
CA GLU A 75 6.28 7.23 15.64
C GLU A 75 5.78 5.93 15.02
N MET A 76 4.97 6.05 13.98
CA MET A 76 4.38 4.96 13.24
C MET A 76 4.15 5.36 11.79
N PHE A 77 3.95 4.36 10.95
CA PHE A 77 3.35 4.56 9.63
C PHE A 77 2.05 3.78 9.54
N CYS A 78 1.18 4.24 8.65
CA CYS A 78 -0.02 3.54 8.24
C CYS A 78 -0.10 3.53 6.71
N ILE A 79 -0.36 2.35 6.14
CA ILE A 79 -0.66 2.21 4.72
C ILE A 79 -1.98 1.44 4.65
N SER A 80 -2.93 1.94 3.88
CA SER A 80 -4.14 1.20 3.53
C SER A 80 -4.36 1.22 2.03
N MET A 81 -4.95 0.14 1.51
CA MET A 81 -5.37 0.06 0.13
C MET A 81 -6.68 -0.69 0.00
N ASN A 82 -7.54 -0.20 -0.88
CA ASN A 82 -8.74 -0.92 -1.30
C ASN A 82 -8.41 -1.64 -2.60
N ILE A 83 -8.59 -2.95 -2.62
CA ILE A 83 -8.42 -3.77 -3.80
C ILE A 83 -9.78 -4.24 -4.29
N GLN A 84 -9.97 -4.22 -5.60
CA GLN A 84 -11.06 -4.88 -6.28
C GLN A 84 -10.53 -6.20 -6.85
N ASP A 85 -11.17 -7.30 -6.49
CA ASP A 85 -10.92 -8.65 -7.01
C ASP A 85 -12.14 -9.10 -7.82
N GLY A 86 -11.95 -9.34 -9.11
CA GLY A 86 -13.04 -9.60 -10.05
C GLY A 86 -14.07 -8.45 -10.14
N ASN A 87 -15.35 -8.79 -10.30
CA ASN A 87 -16.38 -7.78 -10.52
C ASN A 87 -16.83 -7.05 -9.24
N ASP A 88 -16.78 -7.67 -8.06
CA ASP A 88 -17.48 -7.12 -6.88
C ASP A 88 -16.80 -7.37 -5.51
N ILE A 89 -15.66 -8.06 -5.46
CA ILE A 89 -15.00 -8.34 -4.18
C ILE A 89 -14.09 -7.16 -3.83
N TYR A 90 -14.60 -6.28 -2.98
CA TYR A 90 -13.81 -5.22 -2.37
C TYR A 90 -13.16 -5.74 -1.09
N SER A 91 -11.83 -5.65 -1.01
CA SER A 91 -11.11 -5.90 0.22
C SER A 91 -10.31 -4.67 0.64
N GLU A 92 -10.42 -4.31 1.91
CA GLU A 92 -9.54 -3.34 2.56
C GLU A 92 -8.33 -4.08 3.13
N LEU A 93 -7.13 -3.66 2.74
CA LEU A 93 -5.88 -4.10 3.33
C LEU A 93 -5.26 -2.91 4.05
N LYS A 94 -4.87 -3.10 5.32
CA LYS A 94 -4.20 -2.06 6.10
C LYS A 94 -2.99 -2.64 6.82
N SER A 95 -1.89 -1.91 6.81
CA SER A 95 -0.65 -2.27 7.50
C SER A 95 -0.20 -1.08 8.34
N THR A 96 0.02 -1.33 9.63
CA THR A 96 0.61 -0.34 10.55
C THR A 96 1.89 -0.89 11.14
N TYR A 97 2.81 0.00 11.50
CA TYR A 97 3.99 -0.34 12.25
C TYR A 97 4.31 0.80 13.21
N SER A 98 4.54 0.48 14.48
CA SER A 98 4.93 1.46 15.51
C SER A 98 6.32 1.15 16.05
N LYS A 99 7.14 2.19 16.23
CA LYS A 99 8.48 2.04 16.82
C LYS A 99 8.44 1.71 18.32
N TYR A 100 7.34 1.99 19.02
CA TYR A 100 7.20 1.73 20.46
C TYR A 100 7.11 0.25 20.78
N ASN A 101 6.13 -0.42 20.19
CA ASN A 101 5.93 -1.86 20.37
C ASN A 101 6.78 -2.68 19.38
N LYS A 102 7.42 -2.03 18.40
CA LYS A 102 8.18 -2.66 17.31
C LYS A 102 7.38 -3.74 16.58
N THR A 103 6.06 -3.64 16.58
CA THR A 103 5.16 -4.61 15.96
C THR A 103 4.56 -4.05 14.69
N ARG A 104 4.48 -4.92 13.68
CA ARG A 104 3.67 -4.69 12.49
C ARG A 104 2.33 -5.35 12.70
N LYS A 105 1.24 -4.63 12.41
CA LYS A 105 -0.10 -5.18 12.36
C LYS A 105 -0.64 -5.12 10.95
N ILE A 106 -1.33 -6.16 10.54
CA ILE A 106 -1.98 -6.25 9.22
C ILE A 106 -3.46 -6.50 9.47
N TYR A 107 -4.31 -5.78 8.75
CA TYR A 107 -5.75 -5.91 8.80
C TYR A 107 -6.27 -6.24 7.42
N ILE A 108 -7.27 -7.12 7.39
CA ILE A 108 -8.05 -7.43 6.18
C ILE A 108 -9.50 -7.20 6.56
N ASN A 109 -10.17 -6.28 5.86
CA ASN A 109 -11.57 -5.89 6.12
C ASN A 109 -11.80 -5.56 7.60
N GLY A 110 -10.95 -4.66 8.14
CA GLY A 110 -10.97 -4.25 9.55
C GLY A 110 -10.51 -5.29 10.58
N LYS A 111 -10.32 -6.57 10.20
CA LYS A 111 -9.91 -7.64 11.12
C LYS A 111 -8.39 -7.80 11.14
N GLU A 112 -7.79 -7.66 12.32
CA GLU A 112 -6.35 -7.90 12.52
C GLU A 112 -6.02 -9.37 12.21
N LYS A 113 -5.09 -9.59 11.28
CA LYS A 113 -4.49 -10.88 11.01
C LYS A 113 -3.24 -11.01 11.89
N LYS A 114 -3.36 -11.82 12.93
CA LYS A 114 -2.20 -12.28 13.70
C LYS A 114 -1.41 -13.22 12.81
N LYS A 115 -0.09 -12.99 12.75
CA LYS A 115 0.84 -13.96 12.17
C LYS A 115 0.92 -15.20 13.04
#